data_AF-A0A382SGP2-F1
#
_entry.id   AF-A0A382SGP2-F1
#
_cell.length_a   1.000
_cell.length_b   1.000
_cell.length_c   1.000
_cell.angle_alpha   90.00
_cell.angle_beta   90.00
_cell.angle_gamma   90.00
#
_symmetry.space_group_name_H-M   'P 1'
#
loop_
_entity.id
_entity.type
_entity.pdbx_description
1 polymer ?
#
loop_
_entity_poly.entity_id
_entity_poly.type
_entity_poly.pdbx_seq_one_letter_code
_entity_poly.pdbx_strand_id
1 'polypeptide(L)'
;MKVKIHSKHVDAKLKAAMHSMCGYALARLGISNRITKNLNLTIHMGHHSNEGEARVAKDANRYRPRDFKITLDHHRMEKDDYNRSLEDTEWGHRVLRTLAHELVHVKQYIVGELSWRDAGLLWKGVNHNPLNLLHYYELPYEVEAHGREYGLLVGFLLVWTDLEKKFEKELNNLV
;
A
#
# COMPACT_ATOMS: atom_id res chain seq x y z
N MET A 1 -11.55 10.35 3.00
CA MET A 1 -10.50 9.80 2.13
C MET A 1 -11.08 9.54 0.77
N LYS A 2 -10.38 9.94 -0.29
CA LYS A 2 -10.70 9.57 -1.67
C LYS A 2 -9.66 8.54 -2.13
N VAL A 3 -10.11 7.40 -2.62
CA VAL A 3 -9.22 6.37 -3.19
C VAL A 3 -9.62 6.17 -4.64
N LYS A 4 -8.65 6.29 -5.55
CA LYS A 4 -8.80 6.01 -6.98
C LYS A 4 -7.93 4.82 -7.33
N ILE A 5 -8.50 3.80 -7.96
CA ILE A 5 -7.76 2.61 -8.37
C ILE A 5 -7.80 2.53 -9.90
N HIS A 6 -6.63 2.59 -10.50
CA HIS A 6 -6.42 2.44 -11.93
C HIS A 6 -5.79 1.08 -12.19
N SER A 7 -6.55 0.18 -12.82
CA SER A 7 -6.11 -1.18 -13.07
C SER A 7 -6.81 -1.76 -14.29
N LYS A 8 -6.12 -2.65 -15.00
CA LYS A 8 -6.65 -3.50 -16.07
C LYS A 8 -6.62 -4.95 -15.60
N HIS A 9 -7.58 -5.77 -16.00
CA HIS A 9 -7.62 -7.21 -15.69
C HIS A 9 -7.58 -7.55 -14.19
N VAL A 10 -7.99 -6.62 -13.33
CA VAL A 10 -8.19 -6.83 -11.90
C VAL A 10 -9.69 -6.85 -11.66
N ASP A 11 -10.19 -7.86 -10.96
CA ASP A 11 -11.61 -8.03 -10.70
C ASP A 11 -12.13 -6.97 -9.71
N ALA A 12 -13.45 -6.77 -9.70
CA ALA A 12 -14.06 -5.72 -8.91
C ALA A 12 -14.05 -6.00 -7.40
N LYS A 13 -14.05 -7.28 -7.00
CA LYS A 13 -14.02 -7.71 -5.60
C LYS A 13 -12.66 -7.40 -4.98
N LEU A 14 -11.56 -7.67 -5.69
CA LEU A 14 -10.22 -7.28 -5.25
C LEU A 14 -10.07 -5.75 -5.19
N LYS A 15 -10.65 -4.98 -6.13
CA LYS A 15 -10.65 -3.50 -6.03
C LYS A 15 -11.39 -3.00 -4.79
N ALA A 16 -12.53 -3.60 -4.47
CA ALA A 16 -13.28 -3.28 -3.25
C ALA A 16 -12.49 -3.62 -1.99
N ALA A 17 -11.78 -4.75 -1.98
CA ALA A 17 -10.88 -5.15 -0.91
C ALA A 17 -9.73 -4.14 -0.74
N MET A 18 -9.05 -3.78 -1.83
CA MET A 18 -7.98 -2.76 -1.83
C MET A 18 -8.46 -1.41 -1.31
N HIS A 19 -9.64 -0.96 -1.73
CA HIS A 19 -10.24 0.28 -1.24
C HIS A 19 -10.48 0.23 0.28
N SER A 20 -11.03 -0.88 0.77
CA SER A 20 -11.32 -1.09 2.19
C SER A 20 -10.03 -1.22 3.02
N MET A 21 -9.01 -1.86 2.47
CA MET A 21 -7.67 -2.01 3.06
C MET A 21 -7.02 -0.65 3.35
N CYS A 22 -7.14 0.32 2.45
CA CYS A 22 -6.66 1.68 2.69
C CYS A 22 -7.23 2.29 3.98
N GLY A 23 -8.53 2.13 4.20
CA GLY A 23 -9.20 2.67 5.39
C GLY A 23 -8.79 1.92 6.65
N TYR A 24 -8.80 0.59 6.58
CA TYR A 24 -8.42 -0.28 7.68
C TYR A 24 -6.98 -0.03 8.13
N ALA A 25 -6.02 -0.08 7.20
CA ALA A 25 -4.61 0.04 7.53
C ALA A 25 -4.27 1.41 8.11
N LEU A 26 -4.75 2.51 7.53
CA LEU A 26 -4.48 3.85 8.06
C LEU A 26 -5.06 4.04 9.46
N ALA A 27 -6.25 3.51 9.73
CA ALA A 27 -6.84 3.53 11.08
C ALA A 27 -5.98 2.72 12.06
N ARG A 28 -5.52 1.53 11.65
CA ARG A 28 -4.69 0.66 12.50
C ARG A 28 -3.28 1.22 12.74
N LEU A 29 -2.76 1.98 11.79
CA LEU A 29 -1.51 2.73 11.89
C LEU A 29 -1.65 4.03 12.69
N GLY A 30 -2.83 4.32 13.25
CA GLY A 30 -3.06 5.47 14.12
C GLY A 30 -3.29 6.80 13.40
N ILE A 31 -3.55 6.79 12.09
CA ILE A 31 -3.84 8.01 11.34
C ILE A 31 -5.25 8.48 11.67
N SER A 32 -5.34 9.66 12.30
CA SER A 32 -6.62 10.22 12.73
C SER A 32 -7.61 10.48 11.58
N ASN A 33 -8.90 10.40 11.91
CA ASN A 33 -9.99 10.73 10.98
C ASN A 33 -9.89 12.15 10.40
N ARG A 34 -9.31 13.11 11.14
CA ARG A 34 -9.10 14.48 10.64
C ARG A 34 -8.15 14.50 9.44
N ILE A 35 -7.10 13.67 9.47
CA ILE A 35 -6.15 13.56 8.38
C ILE A 35 -6.77 12.77 7.25
N THR A 36 -7.31 11.56 7.52
CA THR A 36 -7.83 10.66 6.48
C THR A 36 -8.98 11.28 5.68
N LYS A 37 -9.80 12.17 6.27
CA LYS A 37 -10.84 12.91 5.54
C LYS A 37 -10.30 13.66 4.31
N ASN A 38 -9.11 14.23 4.42
CA ASN A 38 -8.46 15.04 3.39
C ASN A 38 -7.37 14.29 2.61
N LEU A 39 -7.25 12.97 2.79
CA LEU A 39 -6.31 12.15 2.02
C LEU A 39 -6.88 11.76 0.66
N ASN A 40 -6.05 11.90 -0.37
CA ASN A 40 -6.22 11.32 -1.70
C ASN A 40 -5.16 10.23 -1.89
N LEU A 41 -5.61 9.02 -2.21
CA LEU A 41 -4.74 7.90 -2.58
C LEU A 41 -5.07 7.51 -4.02
N THR A 42 -4.08 7.55 -4.88
CA THR A 42 -4.19 7.06 -6.27
C THR A 42 -3.35 5.80 -6.41
N ILE A 43 -4.01 4.65 -6.54
CA ILE A 43 -3.37 3.36 -6.73
C ILE A 43 -3.34 3.04 -8.22
N HIS A 44 -2.16 2.77 -8.76
CA HIS A 44 -1.95 2.36 -10.15
C HIS A 44 -1.40 0.94 -10.18
N MET A 45 -2.16 0.02 -10.77
CA MET A 45 -1.71 -1.36 -10.96
C MET A 45 -1.15 -1.52 -12.38
N GLY A 46 0.16 -1.74 -12.48
CA GLY A 46 0.85 -1.88 -13.75
C GLY A 46 2.37 -1.92 -13.58
N HIS A 47 3.10 -2.12 -14.69
CA HIS A 47 4.53 -2.34 -14.66
C HIS A 47 5.33 -1.26 -13.93
N HIS A 48 6.27 -1.72 -13.09
CA HIS A 48 7.16 -0.90 -12.31
C HIS A 48 8.50 -1.62 -12.07
N SER A 49 9.52 -0.88 -11.60
CA SER A 49 10.83 -1.46 -11.30
C SER A 49 10.81 -2.37 -10.06
N ASN A 50 9.83 -2.18 -9.18
CA ASN A 50 9.62 -2.87 -7.92
C ASN A 50 8.18 -3.36 -7.83
N GLU A 51 7.88 -4.30 -6.93
CA GLU A 51 6.51 -4.78 -6.68
C GLU A 51 5.56 -3.67 -6.21
N GLY A 52 6.03 -2.79 -5.34
CA GLY A 52 5.26 -1.70 -4.77
C GLY A 52 6.08 -0.42 -4.71
N GLU A 53 5.40 0.73 -4.74
CA GLU A 53 6.01 1.99 -4.34
C GLU A 53 4.97 3.07 -4.01
N ALA A 54 5.10 3.68 -2.82
CA ALA A 54 4.38 4.87 -2.42
C ALA A 54 5.24 6.14 -2.55
N ARG A 55 4.71 7.15 -3.23
CA ARG A 55 5.31 8.48 -3.33
C ARG A 55 4.30 9.58 -3.04
N VAL A 56 4.81 10.72 -2.56
CA VAL A 56 4.06 11.97 -2.54
C VAL A 56 3.75 12.38 -3.99
N ALA A 57 2.50 12.76 -4.28
CA ALA A 57 2.13 13.19 -5.63
C ALA A 57 2.90 14.47 -6.01
N LYS A 58 3.22 14.63 -7.31
CA LYS A 58 4.12 15.69 -7.82
C LYS A 58 3.72 17.11 -7.38
N ASP A 59 2.44 17.40 -7.39
CA ASP A 59 1.89 18.73 -7.06
C ASP A 59 1.42 18.84 -5.60
N ALA A 60 1.69 17.83 -4.78
CA ALA A 60 1.29 17.83 -3.38
C ALA A 60 2.23 18.69 -2.52
N ASN A 61 1.71 19.14 -1.37
CA ASN A 61 2.53 19.82 -0.38
C ASN A 61 3.60 18.87 0.19
N ARG A 62 4.88 19.14 -0.12
CA ARG A 62 6.01 18.29 0.31
C ARG A 62 6.25 18.22 1.83
N TYR A 63 5.71 19.17 2.62
CA TYR A 63 5.89 19.21 4.07
C TYR A 63 4.74 18.57 4.83
N ARG A 64 3.52 18.64 4.28
CA ARG A 64 2.30 18.08 4.87
C ARG A 64 1.50 17.37 3.79
N PRO A 65 2.04 16.30 3.19
CA PRO A 65 1.44 15.67 2.04
C PRO A 65 0.08 15.07 2.40
N ARG A 66 -0.87 15.22 1.46
CA ARG A 66 -2.22 14.66 1.54
C ARG A 66 -2.64 13.95 0.26
N ASP A 67 -1.77 13.95 -0.74
CA ASP A 67 -2.00 13.30 -2.03
C ASP A 67 -0.82 12.38 -2.31
N PHE A 68 -1.14 11.10 -2.51
CA PHE A 68 -0.17 10.03 -2.65
C PHE A 68 -0.48 9.20 -3.88
N LYS A 69 0.58 8.84 -4.60
CA LYS A 69 0.53 7.85 -5.67
C LYS A 69 1.17 6.57 -5.15
N ILE A 70 0.44 5.47 -5.25
CA ILE A 70 0.90 4.12 -4.95
C ILE A 70 0.92 3.35 -6.26
N THR A 71 2.04 2.75 -6.61
CA THR A 71 2.15 1.84 -7.75
C THR A 71 2.25 0.42 -7.22
N LEU A 72 1.51 -0.52 -7.82
CA LEU A 72 1.59 -1.94 -7.54
C LEU A 72 1.82 -2.69 -8.85
N ASP A 73 3.00 -3.28 -9.03
CA ASP A 73 3.29 -4.12 -10.20
C ASP A 73 2.79 -5.54 -9.96
N HIS A 74 1.48 -5.71 -10.13
CA HIS A 74 0.80 -6.98 -9.96
C HIS A 74 1.29 -8.10 -10.89
N HIS A 75 1.96 -7.78 -11.99
CA HIS A 75 2.58 -8.78 -12.87
C HIS A 75 3.82 -9.42 -12.23
N ARG A 76 4.56 -8.66 -11.42
CA ARG A 76 5.68 -9.19 -10.62
C ARG A 76 5.22 -10.07 -9.46
N MET A 77 3.92 -10.07 -9.16
CA MET A 77 3.34 -10.80 -8.03
C MET A 77 2.76 -12.15 -8.43
N GLU A 78 2.78 -12.53 -9.72
CA GLU A 78 2.21 -13.78 -10.24
C GLU A 78 2.96 -15.04 -9.75
N LYS A 79 4.23 -14.91 -9.33
CA LYS A 79 5.06 -16.03 -8.92
C LYS A 79 5.78 -15.77 -7.61
N ASP A 80 5.79 -16.74 -6.71
CA ASP A 80 6.52 -16.65 -5.44
C ASP A 80 8.06 -16.73 -5.60
N ASP A 81 8.78 -16.64 -4.49
CA ASP A 81 10.25 -16.69 -4.45
C ASP A 81 10.83 -18.04 -4.93
N TYR A 82 10.00 -19.09 -4.99
CA TYR A 82 10.34 -20.39 -5.55
C TYR A 82 9.92 -20.52 -7.02
N ASN A 83 9.50 -19.41 -7.65
CA ASN A 83 9.06 -19.32 -9.04
C ASN A 83 7.82 -20.17 -9.35
N ARG A 84 7.01 -20.50 -8.34
CA ARG A 84 5.70 -21.16 -8.50
C ARG A 84 4.64 -20.11 -8.79
N SER A 85 3.80 -20.37 -9.80
CA SER A 85 2.63 -19.55 -10.09
C SER A 85 1.65 -19.59 -8.93
N LEU A 86 1.18 -18.42 -8.51
CA LEU A 86 0.20 -18.28 -7.44
C LEU A 86 -1.21 -18.46 -7.99
N GLU A 87 -2.07 -19.11 -7.19
CA GLU A 87 -3.51 -19.13 -7.45
C GLU A 87 -4.13 -17.74 -7.20
N ASP A 88 -5.31 -17.47 -7.78
CA ASP A 88 -5.96 -16.15 -7.73
C ASP A 88 -6.06 -15.56 -6.31
N THR A 89 -6.37 -16.41 -5.33
CA THR A 89 -6.49 -15.99 -3.92
C THR A 89 -5.12 -15.69 -3.30
N GLU A 90 -4.10 -16.51 -3.57
CA GLU A 90 -2.73 -16.28 -3.09
C GLU A 90 -2.17 -14.99 -3.70
N TRP A 91 -2.39 -14.78 -5.00
CA TRP A 91 -2.02 -13.58 -5.71
C TRP A 91 -2.73 -12.33 -5.15
N GLY A 92 -4.04 -12.41 -4.90
CA GLY A 92 -4.81 -11.32 -4.27
C GLY A 92 -4.29 -10.97 -2.88
N HIS A 93 -3.93 -11.97 -2.07
CA HIS A 93 -3.28 -11.74 -0.77
C HIS A 93 -1.93 -11.04 -0.91
N ARG A 94 -1.13 -11.40 -1.92
CA ARG A 94 0.14 -10.72 -2.19
C ARG A 94 -0.06 -9.25 -2.58
N VAL A 95 -1.01 -8.96 -3.46
CA VAL A 95 -1.39 -7.58 -3.82
C VAL A 95 -1.79 -6.78 -2.58
N LEU A 96 -2.63 -7.35 -1.71
CA LEU A 96 -3.06 -6.69 -0.47
C LEU A 96 -1.91 -6.53 0.54
N ARG A 97 -0.97 -7.48 0.62
CA ARG A 97 0.24 -7.38 1.45
C ARG A 97 1.13 -6.24 0.97
N THR A 98 1.42 -6.17 -0.32
CA THR A 98 2.24 -5.08 -0.89
C THR A 98 1.53 -3.74 -0.71
N LEU A 99 0.21 -3.67 -0.90
CA LEU A 99 -0.55 -2.46 -0.57
C LEU A 99 -0.43 -2.09 0.92
N ALA A 100 -0.46 -3.07 1.83
CA ALA A 100 -0.26 -2.83 3.26
C ALA A 100 1.11 -2.20 3.54
N HIS A 101 2.16 -2.73 2.92
CA HIS A 101 3.52 -2.22 2.98
C HIS A 101 3.58 -0.76 2.53
N GLU A 102 3.05 -0.46 1.34
CA GLU A 102 3.03 0.90 0.81
C GLU A 102 2.21 1.89 1.68
N LEU A 103 1.16 1.41 2.35
CA LEU A 103 0.38 2.22 3.29
C LEU A 103 1.15 2.56 4.58
N VAL A 104 2.14 1.75 4.97
CA VAL A 104 3.08 2.11 6.04
C VAL A 104 3.95 3.29 5.59
N HIS A 105 4.47 3.26 4.36
CA HIS A 105 5.21 4.42 3.81
C HIS A 105 4.34 5.67 3.71
N VAL A 106 3.08 5.54 3.30
CA VAL A 106 2.11 6.66 3.33
C VAL A 106 1.98 7.20 4.75
N LYS A 107 1.84 6.35 5.78
CA LYS A 107 1.86 6.78 7.19
C LYS A 107 3.15 7.53 7.50
N GLN A 108 4.31 7.00 7.13
CA GLN A 108 5.60 7.61 7.44
C GLN A 108 5.72 9.01 6.82
N TYR A 109 5.24 9.21 5.59
CA TYR A 109 5.15 10.54 4.98
C TYR A 109 4.16 11.47 5.71
N ILE A 110 2.99 10.95 6.12
CA ILE A 110 1.98 11.74 6.83
C ILE A 110 2.51 12.27 8.17
N VAL A 111 3.26 11.45 8.90
CA VAL A 111 3.82 11.80 10.22
C VAL A 111 5.19 12.51 10.12
N GLY A 112 5.74 12.64 8.92
CA GLY A 112 7.01 13.33 8.67
C GLY A 112 8.25 12.51 9.01
N GLU A 113 8.12 11.20 9.22
CA GLU A 113 9.26 10.29 9.35
C GLU A 113 9.94 10.07 8.01
N LEU A 114 9.16 9.91 6.93
CA LEU A 114 9.69 9.84 5.58
C LEU A 114 9.44 11.17 4.86
N SER A 115 10.41 11.68 4.11
CA SER A 115 10.24 12.88 3.30
C SER A 115 11.11 12.85 2.06
N TRP A 116 10.63 13.43 0.96
CA TRP A 116 11.43 13.63 -0.24
C TRP A 116 11.87 15.09 -0.34
N ARG A 117 13.18 15.31 -0.42
CA ARG A 117 13.82 16.63 -0.50
C ARG A 117 14.78 16.70 -1.69
N ASP A 118 15.39 17.85 -1.85
CA ASP A 118 16.37 18.10 -2.92
C ASP A 118 17.60 17.18 -2.79
N ALA A 119 17.90 16.74 -1.56
CA ALA A 119 18.92 15.73 -1.25
C ALA A 119 18.44 14.27 -1.41
N GLY A 120 17.22 14.01 -1.89
CA GLY A 120 16.63 12.68 -2.03
C GLY A 120 15.67 12.29 -0.90
N LEU A 121 15.51 10.97 -0.70
CA LEU A 121 14.65 10.39 0.32
C LEU A 121 15.33 10.48 1.69
N LEU A 122 14.62 11.04 2.68
CA LEU A 122 15.11 11.22 4.04
C LEU A 122 14.22 10.47 5.02
N TRP A 123 14.85 9.76 5.95
CA TRP A 123 14.24 9.19 7.15
C TRP A 123 14.60 10.03 8.37
N LYS A 124 13.60 10.63 9.02
CA LYS A 124 13.75 11.53 10.18
C LYS A 124 14.82 12.62 9.94
N GLY A 125 14.87 13.11 8.70
CA GLY A 125 15.81 14.16 8.25
C GLY A 125 17.18 13.66 7.80
N VAL A 126 17.46 12.35 7.88
CA VAL A 126 18.73 11.74 7.48
C VAL A 126 18.57 11.06 6.13
N ASN A 127 19.47 11.34 5.18
CA ASN A 127 19.51 10.60 3.92
C ASN A 127 20.17 9.24 4.19
N HIS A 128 19.45 8.17 3.86
CA HIS A 128 20.01 6.82 3.81
C HIS A 128 20.16 6.41 2.34
N ASN A 129 21.41 6.29 1.88
CA ASN A 129 21.72 5.78 0.55
C ASN A 129 22.13 4.30 0.67
N PRO A 130 21.26 3.34 0.32
CA PRO A 130 21.61 1.92 0.41
C PRO A 130 22.70 1.58 -0.61
N LEU A 131 23.70 0.79 -0.16
CA LEU A 131 24.83 0.38 -1.01
C LEU A 131 24.53 -0.90 -1.80
N ASN A 132 23.59 -1.70 -1.31
CA ASN A 132 23.16 -2.97 -1.90
C ASN A 132 21.76 -3.32 -1.39
N LEU A 133 21.22 -4.44 -1.89
CA LEU A 133 19.86 -4.89 -1.58
C LEU A 133 19.67 -5.28 -0.10
N LEU A 134 20.68 -5.87 0.55
CA LEU A 134 20.58 -6.21 1.97
C LEU A 134 20.46 -4.93 2.82
N HIS A 135 21.33 -3.95 2.58
CA HIS A 135 21.26 -2.67 3.27
C HIS A 135 19.92 -1.97 2.99
N TYR A 136 19.32 -2.14 1.81
CA TYR A 136 17.98 -1.62 1.53
C TYR A 136 16.93 -2.20 2.50
N TYR A 137 16.90 -3.51 2.71
CA TYR A 137 15.95 -4.14 3.64
C TYR A 137 16.21 -3.82 5.12
N GLU A 138 17.42 -3.37 5.45
CA GLU A 138 17.79 -2.91 6.80
C GLU A 138 17.46 -1.43 7.04
N LEU A 139 17.01 -0.69 6.01
CA LEU A 139 16.61 0.70 6.16
C LEU A 139 15.46 0.81 7.18
N PRO A 140 15.49 1.78 8.11
CA PRO A 140 14.51 1.82 9.20
C PRO A 140 13.05 1.88 8.75
N TYR A 141 12.78 2.55 7.63
CA TYR A 141 11.44 2.62 7.06
C TYR A 141 10.98 1.32 6.42
N GLU A 142 11.88 0.58 5.77
CA GLU A 142 11.61 -0.75 5.19
C GLU A 142 11.40 -1.78 6.30
N VAL A 143 12.22 -1.74 7.36
CA VAL A 143 12.07 -2.62 8.54
C VAL A 143 10.70 -2.41 9.20
N GLU A 144 10.24 -1.17 9.36
CA GLU A 144 8.89 -0.90 9.86
C GLU A 144 7.82 -1.43 8.91
N ALA A 145 7.96 -1.17 7.61
CA ALA A 145 6.97 -1.58 6.60
C ALA A 145 6.83 -3.11 6.55
N HIS A 146 7.94 -3.84 6.44
CA HIS A 146 7.97 -5.31 6.49
C HIS A 146 7.47 -5.88 7.82
N GLY A 147 7.82 -5.25 8.94
CA GLY A 147 7.33 -5.66 10.26
C GLY A 147 5.82 -5.49 10.45
N ARG A 148 5.17 -4.62 9.65
CA ARG A 148 3.75 -4.27 9.78
C ARG A 148 2.87 -4.92 8.71
N GLU A 149 3.38 -5.11 7.49
CA GLU A 149 2.58 -5.50 6.31
C GLU A 149 1.76 -6.78 6.54
N TYR A 150 2.34 -7.81 7.18
CA TYR A 150 1.68 -9.09 7.37
C TYR A 150 0.60 -9.02 8.45
N GLY A 151 0.88 -8.31 9.56
CA GLY A 151 -0.11 -8.08 10.61
C GLY A 151 -1.30 -7.24 10.12
N LEU A 152 -1.04 -6.27 9.24
CA LEU A 152 -2.09 -5.49 8.58
C LEU A 152 -2.92 -6.36 7.63
N LEU A 153 -2.29 -7.20 6.81
CA LEU A 153 -2.98 -8.14 5.93
C LEU A 153 -3.90 -9.08 6.72
N VAL A 154 -3.35 -9.84 7.68
CA VAL A 154 -4.13 -10.85 8.42
C VAL A 154 -5.28 -10.19 9.18
N GLY A 155 -5.01 -9.06 9.84
CA GLY A 155 -6.06 -8.32 10.53
C GLY A 155 -7.15 -7.80 9.59
N PHE A 156 -6.78 -7.35 8.39
CA PHE A 156 -7.74 -6.93 7.37
C PHE A 156 -8.58 -8.12 6.89
N LEU A 157 -7.96 -9.26 6.57
CA LEU A 157 -8.66 -10.44 6.07
C LEU A 157 -9.72 -10.95 7.06
N LEU A 158 -9.43 -10.92 8.36
CA LEU A 158 -10.40 -11.28 9.41
C LEU A 158 -11.68 -10.43 9.33
N VAL A 159 -11.53 -9.10 9.19
CA VAL A 159 -12.68 -8.19 9.07
C VAL A 159 -13.32 -8.31 7.70
N TRP A 160 -12.53 -8.50 6.66
CA TRP A 160 -12.98 -8.58 5.28
C TRP A 160 -13.86 -9.81 5.05
N THR A 161 -13.53 -10.97 5.61
CA THR A 161 -14.39 -12.17 5.53
C THR A 161 -15.80 -11.92 6.08
N ASP A 162 -15.92 -11.17 7.17
CA ASP A 162 -17.23 -10.81 7.72
C ASP A 162 -17.98 -9.80 6.85
N LEU A 163 -17.26 -8.83 6.27
CA LEU A 163 -17.82 -7.86 5.32
C LEU A 163 -18.28 -8.54 4.04
N GLU A 164 -17.51 -9.49 3.50
CA GLU A 164 -17.89 -10.25 2.30
C GLU A 164 -19.20 -10.99 2.51
N LYS A 165 -19.37 -11.67 3.65
CA LYS A 165 -20.63 -12.33 3.99
C LYS A 165 -21.79 -11.34 4.13
N LYS A 166 -21.52 -10.19 4.75
CA LYS A 166 -22.54 -9.16 4.99
C LYS A 166 -23.02 -8.48 3.71
N PHE A 167 -22.11 -8.26 2.76
CA PHE A 167 -22.35 -7.52 1.51
C PHE A 167 -22.26 -8.43 0.28
N GLU A 168 -22.51 -9.73 0.45
CA GLU A 168 -22.34 -10.74 -0.59
C GLU A 168 -23.11 -10.39 -1.87
N LYS A 169 -24.37 -9.95 -1.72
CA LYS A 169 -25.23 -9.58 -2.84
C LYS A 169 -24.67 -8.37 -3.60
N GLU A 170 -24.25 -7.34 -2.89
CA GLU A 170 -23.67 -6.14 -3.48
C GLU A 170 -22.35 -6.45 -4.18
N LEU A 171 -21.48 -7.25 -3.57
CA LEU A 171 -20.19 -7.64 -4.13
C LEU A 171 -20.35 -8.53 -5.38
N ASN A 172 -21.29 -9.47 -5.36
CA ASN A 172 -21.57 -10.32 -6.52
C ASN A 172 -22.13 -9.52 -7.71
N ASN A 173 -22.82 -8.41 -7.46
CA ASN A 173 -23.30 -7.50 -8.51
C ASN A 173 -22.20 -6.60 -9.09
N LEU A 174 -20.96 -6.63 -8.56
CA LEU A 174 -19.83 -5.90 -9.11
C LEU A 174 -19.09 -6.69 -10.21
N VAL A 175 -19.35 -7.99 -10.32
CA VAL A 175 -18.68 -8.94 -11.24
C VAL A 175 -19.48 -9.08 -12.53
#